data_AF-A0A8J1Y116-F1
#
_entry.id   AF-A0A8J1Y116-F1
#
_cell.length_a   1.000
_cell.length_b   1.000
_cell.length_c   1.000
_cell.angle_alpha   90.00
_cell.angle_beta   90.00
_cell.angle_gamma   90.00
#
_symmetry.space_group_name_H-M   'P 1'
#
loop_
_entity.id
_entity.type
_entity.pdbx_description
1 polymer ?
#
loop_
_entity_poly.entity_id
_entity_poly.type
_entity_poly.pdbx_seq_one_letter_code
_entity_poly.pdbx_strand_id
1 'polypeptide(L)'
;SSATMILQYLILVIGLISHYAWSRGDVSGDRDLTKEEMQYFLDLHNEYRAKTARGETPNQPKAANMVAMEWDDRLEKSAQGRADTCLKGHDTNEERMFKPYPFVGQNYAGNYGIRQSFDAWYNEYKDYSYSGPSCNAVCGHYTALVWATTSLVGCGYNDCGDGWDIMHCNYAPGGNTANAETGIEDKPYIEGEPCSQCPVGYSFCMDNVLCASKRACSAGGGDCKCTLTGCKNGKFNKKECSCTCDDGWSGAGCDVECKDGIDYCSGFVDQGQCEWDAMMWMWMADVCRKSCKKCDPADDPNKVNSVNIAVHTTVKGAKGGDGDKANNSDNMQGDQPKVAGNNDKPASGGGNCVNSFDESKCSTWAANGECSANPDWMQANCAKACGQC
;
A
#
# COMPACT_ATOMS: atom_id res chain seq x y z
N SER A 1 47.35 -45.89 24.22
CA SER A 1 46.31 -45.49 25.20
C SER A 1 46.03 -43.97 25.22
N SER A 2 46.16 -43.27 24.09
CA SER A 2 45.87 -41.83 23.99
C SER A 2 44.90 -41.53 22.84
N ALA A 3 44.92 -42.32 21.77
CA ALA A 3 43.99 -42.21 20.64
C ALA A 3 42.54 -42.57 21.01
N THR A 4 42.33 -43.54 21.91
CA THR A 4 40.99 -43.94 22.38
C THR A 4 40.34 -42.88 23.28
N MET A 5 41.14 -42.14 24.05
CA MET A 5 40.65 -41.04 24.89
C MET A 5 40.21 -39.84 24.06
N ILE A 6 40.94 -39.51 22.98
CA ILE A 6 40.58 -38.41 22.07
C ILE A 6 39.28 -38.72 21.32
N LEU A 7 39.08 -39.98 20.90
CA LEU A 7 37.86 -40.38 20.21
C LEU A 7 36.61 -40.32 21.14
N GLN A 8 36.75 -40.71 22.40
CA GLN A 8 35.66 -40.59 23.39
C GLN A 8 35.36 -39.12 23.73
N TYR A 9 36.37 -38.25 23.80
CA TYR A 9 36.18 -36.82 24.01
C TYR A 9 35.48 -36.15 22.82
N LEU A 10 35.83 -36.52 21.58
CA LEU A 10 35.17 -36.02 20.38
C LEU A 10 33.71 -36.46 20.29
N ILE A 11 33.38 -37.70 20.66
CA ILE A 11 31.99 -38.19 20.68
C ILE A 11 31.16 -37.47 21.74
N LEU A 12 31.73 -37.18 22.91
CA LEU A 12 31.06 -36.41 23.97
C LEU A 12 30.87 -34.93 23.59
N VAL A 13 31.86 -34.32 22.94
CA VAL A 13 31.76 -32.93 22.45
C VAL A 13 30.77 -32.82 21.30
N ILE A 14 30.77 -33.75 20.34
CA ILE A 14 29.75 -33.82 19.28
C ILE A 14 28.37 -34.06 19.88
N GLY A 15 28.23 -35.00 20.82
CA GLY A 15 26.96 -35.29 21.49
C GLY A 15 26.42 -34.11 22.31
N LEU A 16 27.30 -33.32 22.95
CA LEU A 16 26.94 -32.08 23.64
C LEU A 16 26.60 -30.95 22.67
N ILE A 17 27.29 -30.83 21.53
CA ILE A 17 26.94 -29.87 20.46
C ILE A 17 25.60 -30.25 19.83
N SER A 18 25.31 -31.54 19.64
CA SER A 18 24.01 -32.03 19.14
C SER A 18 22.88 -31.81 20.15
N HIS A 19 23.12 -31.97 21.45
CA HIS A 19 22.13 -31.66 22.50
C HIS A 19 21.94 -30.15 22.68
N TYR A 20 22.99 -29.35 22.54
CA TYR A 20 22.91 -27.89 22.62
C TYR A 20 22.26 -27.27 21.38
N ALA A 21 22.40 -27.89 20.22
CA ALA A 21 21.65 -27.56 18.99
C ALA A 21 20.18 -28.01 19.05
N TRP A 22 19.84 -29.00 19.89
CA TRP A 22 18.45 -29.42 20.10
C TRP A 22 17.76 -28.65 21.25
N SER A 23 18.51 -27.97 22.11
CA SER A 23 17.99 -27.16 23.22
C SER A 23 17.98 -25.65 22.97
N ARG A 24 18.37 -25.20 21.77
CA ARG A 24 17.97 -23.89 21.25
C ARG A 24 17.06 -24.16 20.07
N GLY A 25 15.76 -24.05 20.31
CA GLY A 25 14.81 -23.87 19.23
C GLY A 25 15.35 -22.78 18.30
N ASP A 26 15.41 -23.13 17.04
CA ASP A 26 15.46 -22.22 15.93
C ASP A 26 14.25 -21.27 16.06
N VAL A 27 14.44 -20.14 16.75
CA VAL A 27 13.41 -19.07 16.86
C VAL A 27 13.69 -18.07 15.75
N SER A 28 13.48 -18.51 14.53
CA SER A 28 13.11 -17.70 13.37
C SER A 28 12.53 -18.67 12.36
N GLY A 29 11.32 -19.17 12.65
CA GLY A 29 10.57 -20.01 11.74
C GLY A 29 10.13 -19.16 10.56
N ASP A 30 10.81 -19.32 9.43
CA ASP A 30 10.34 -18.88 8.12
C ASP A 30 9.04 -19.67 7.85
N ARG A 31 7.88 -19.08 8.14
CA ARG A 31 6.58 -19.71 7.90
C ARG A 31 6.05 -19.23 6.55
N ASP A 32 6.11 -20.10 5.56
CA ASP A 32 5.37 -19.89 4.33
C ASP A 32 3.86 -20.09 4.57
N LEU A 33 3.05 -19.09 4.21
CA LEU A 33 1.60 -19.24 4.23
C LEU A 33 1.14 -20.25 3.18
N THR A 34 0.15 -21.07 3.55
CA THR A 34 -0.52 -21.94 2.59
C THR A 34 -1.43 -21.12 1.67
N LYS A 35 -1.72 -21.64 0.47
CA LYS A 35 -2.66 -20.99 -0.46
C LYS A 35 -4.04 -20.83 0.15
N GLU A 36 -4.45 -21.79 0.98
CA GLU A 36 -5.71 -21.75 1.71
C GLU A 36 -5.72 -20.60 2.73
N GLU A 37 -4.61 -20.34 3.43
CA GLU A 37 -4.48 -19.20 4.33
C GLU A 37 -4.47 -17.88 3.56
N MET A 38 -3.68 -17.77 2.49
CA MET A 38 -3.66 -16.58 1.62
C MET A 38 -5.07 -16.23 1.13
N GLN A 39 -5.80 -17.24 0.64
CA GLN A 39 -7.19 -17.07 0.21
C GLN A 39 -8.09 -16.68 1.38
N TYR A 40 -7.90 -17.26 2.57
CA TYR A 40 -8.69 -16.92 3.75
C TYR A 40 -8.48 -15.46 4.18
N PHE A 41 -7.24 -14.96 4.16
CA PHE A 41 -6.96 -13.54 4.39
C PHE A 41 -7.70 -12.66 3.37
N LEU A 42 -7.60 -13.00 2.09
CA LEU A 42 -8.26 -12.25 1.01
C LEU A 42 -9.79 -12.25 1.14
N ASP A 43 -10.37 -13.41 1.46
CA ASP A 43 -11.80 -13.59 1.66
C ASP A 43 -12.31 -12.75 2.82
N LEU A 44 -11.60 -12.71 3.95
CA LEU A 44 -11.97 -11.87 5.09
C LEU A 44 -11.94 -10.38 4.72
N HIS A 45 -10.91 -9.91 4.01
CA HIS A 45 -10.88 -8.52 3.53
C HIS A 45 -12.11 -8.19 2.69
N ASN A 46 -12.41 -9.02 1.70
CA ASN A 46 -13.53 -8.80 0.79
C ASN A 46 -14.89 -9.01 1.48
N GLU A 47 -15.00 -9.89 2.49
CA GLU A 47 -16.20 -10.06 3.34
C GLU A 47 -16.55 -8.74 4.04
N TYR A 48 -15.62 -8.15 4.78
CA TYR A 48 -15.87 -6.90 5.53
C TYR A 48 -16.08 -5.70 4.61
N ARG A 49 -15.35 -5.63 3.48
CA ARG A 49 -15.57 -4.60 2.45
C ARG A 49 -16.96 -4.70 1.84
N ALA A 50 -17.41 -5.90 1.50
CA ALA A 50 -18.75 -6.14 0.97
C ALA A 50 -19.84 -5.78 2.01
N LYS A 51 -19.65 -6.18 3.26
CA LYS A 51 -20.55 -5.83 4.38
C LYS A 51 -20.71 -4.33 4.53
N THR A 52 -19.61 -3.57 4.52
CA THR A 52 -19.64 -2.10 4.56
C THR A 52 -20.28 -1.51 3.30
N ALA A 53 -19.92 -2.01 2.11
CA ALA A 53 -20.49 -1.51 0.86
C ALA A 53 -22.02 -1.67 0.80
N ARG A 54 -22.56 -2.78 1.31
CA ARG A 54 -24.02 -3.02 1.42
C ARG A 54 -24.73 -2.13 2.45
N GLY A 55 -23.99 -1.43 3.31
CA GLY A 55 -24.55 -0.67 4.43
C GLY A 55 -25.00 -1.55 5.59
N GLU A 56 -24.39 -2.73 5.75
CA GLU A 56 -24.68 -3.67 6.86
C GLU A 56 -23.84 -3.34 8.11
N THR A 57 -22.85 -2.46 7.98
CA THR A 57 -22.06 -1.94 9.10
C THR A 57 -22.87 -0.88 9.84
N PRO A 58 -23.17 -1.04 11.14
CA PRO A 58 -23.98 -0.07 11.86
C PRO A 58 -23.38 1.34 11.84
N ASN A 59 -24.22 2.35 11.59
CA ASN A 59 -23.88 3.77 11.53
C ASN A 59 -22.89 4.17 10.42
N GLN A 60 -22.67 3.31 9.42
CA GLN A 60 -21.82 3.59 8.28
C GLN A 60 -22.65 3.57 7.00
N PRO A 61 -22.49 4.53 6.07
CA PRO A 61 -23.23 4.53 4.83
C PRO A 61 -22.77 3.43 3.87
N LYS A 62 -23.60 3.16 2.85
CA LYS A 62 -23.21 2.32 1.72
C LYS A 62 -22.04 2.92 0.95
N ALA A 63 -21.24 2.07 0.30
CA ALA A 63 -20.08 2.50 -0.48
C ALA A 63 -20.32 2.33 -1.99
N ALA A 64 -20.15 3.41 -2.75
CA ALA A 64 -20.37 3.43 -4.20
C ALA A 64 -19.23 2.85 -5.04
N ASN A 65 -18.02 2.81 -4.47
CA ASN A 65 -16.76 2.63 -5.21
C ASN A 65 -15.82 1.59 -4.58
N MET A 66 -16.32 0.77 -3.65
CA MET A 66 -15.49 -0.17 -2.89
C MET A 66 -14.88 -1.25 -3.80
N VAL A 67 -13.57 -1.27 -3.94
CA VAL A 67 -12.87 -2.25 -4.78
C VAL A 67 -12.74 -3.62 -4.08
N ALA A 68 -12.95 -4.71 -4.79
CA ALA A 68 -12.54 -6.05 -4.38
C ALA A 68 -11.01 -6.14 -4.43
N MET A 69 -10.40 -6.45 -3.29
CA MET A 69 -8.95 -6.62 -3.22
C MET A 69 -8.51 -7.90 -3.95
N GLU A 70 -7.28 -7.86 -4.46
CA GLU A 70 -6.56 -8.99 -5.04
C GLU A 70 -5.28 -9.25 -4.22
N TRP A 71 -4.80 -10.49 -4.22
CA TRP A 71 -3.56 -10.83 -3.54
C TRP A 71 -2.32 -10.36 -4.32
N ASP A 72 -1.30 -9.86 -3.64
CA ASP A 72 0.01 -9.56 -4.21
C ASP A 72 1.14 -10.21 -3.40
N ASP A 73 1.88 -11.11 -4.04
CA ASP A 73 2.94 -11.91 -3.42
C ASP A 73 4.10 -11.04 -2.87
N ARG A 74 4.31 -9.83 -3.40
CA ARG A 74 5.35 -8.93 -2.88
C ARG A 74 4.93 -8.32 -1.54
N LEU A 75 3.65 -7.97 -1.42
CA LEU A 75 3.07 -7.49 -0.16
C LEU A 75 3.08 -8.59 0.90
N GLU A 76 2.74 -9.82 0.52
CA GLU A 76 2.85 -11.00 1.39
C GLU A 76 4.27 -11.17 1.86
N LYS A 77 5.25 -11.31 0.94
CA LYS A 77 6.65 -11.57 1.33
C LYS A 77 7.16 -10.53 2.33
N SER A 78 6.81 -9.26 2.12
CA SER A 78 7.12 -8.17 3.05
C SER A 78 6.41 -8.34 4.41
N ALA A 79 5.11 -8.65 4.40
CA ALA A 79 4.32 -8.83 5.62
C ALA A 79 4.71 -10.08 6.43
N GLN A 80 4.98 -11.20 5.76
CA GLN A 80 5.44 -12.45 6.37
C GLN A 80 6.84 -12.26 6.95
N GLY A 81 7.78 -11.70 6.19
CA GLY A 81 9.10 -11.39 6.71
C GLY A 81 9.07 -10.47 7.93
N ARG A 82 8.07 -9.58 8.03
CA ARG A 82 7.83 -8.79 9.24
C ARG A 82 7.28 -9.65 10.40
N ALA A 83 6.26 -10.47 10.15
CA ALA A 83 5.70 -11.38 11.15
C ALA A 83 6.74 -12.34 11.74
N ASP A 84 7.67 -12.82 10.91
CA ASP A 84 8.74 -13.74 11.30
C ASP A 84 9.74 -13.12 12.29
N THR A 85 9.85 -11.78 12.32
CA THR A 85 10.70 -11.09 13.30
C THR A 85 10.16 -11.16 14.73
N CYS A 86 8.87 -11.48 14.89
CA CYS A 86 8.18 -11.49 16.17
C CYS A 86 8.23 -10.17 16.96
N LEU A 87 8.55 -9.05 16.29
CA LEU A 87 8.63 -7.72 16.90
C LEU A 87 7.26 -7.05 16.95
N LYS A 88 6.97 -6.41 18.09
CA LYS A 88 5.72 -5.66 18.29
C LYS A 88 5.67 -4.41 17.41
N GLY A 89 4.48 -4.14 16.87
CA GLY A 89 4.15 -2.89 16.16
C GLY A 89 4.56 -2.87 14.70
N HIS A 90 4.38 -1.72 14.05
CA HIS A 90 4.66 -1.52 12.64
C HIS A 90 6.16 -1.45 12.32
N ASP A 91 6.54 -1.92 11.14
CA ASP A 91 7.78 -1.55 10.45
C ASP A 91 7.63 -0.17 9.76
N THR A 92 8.67 0.34 9.09
CA THR A 92 8.59 1.65 8.42
C THR A 92 8.00 1.55 7.00
N ASN A 93 7.52 2.66 6.44
CA ASN A 93 7.02 2.64 5.05
C ASN A 93 8.15 2.36 4.05
N GLU A 94 9.38 2.79 4.34
CA GLU A 94 10.57 2.51 3.53
C GLU A 94 10.86 1.01 3.44
N GLU A 95 10.52 0.24 4.48
CA GLU A 95 10.68 -1.20 4.52
C GLU A 95 9.57 -1.95 3.74
N ARG A 96 8.45 -1.29 3.45
CA ARG A 96 7.30 -1.87 2.73
C ARG A 96 7.12 -1.40 1.30
N MET A 97 7.60 -0.19 0.96
CA MET A 97 7.36 0.42 -0.35
C MET A 97 8.05 -0.35 -1.47
N PHE A 98 7.41 -0.39 -2.64
CA PHE A 98 7.99 -0.97 -3.86
C PHE A 98 7.37 -0.28 -5.07
N LYS A 99 8.08 -0.22 -6.21
CA LYS A 99 7.50 0.40 -7.41
C LYS A 99 6.25 -0.38 -7.88
N PRO A 100 5.14 0.29 -8.23
CA PRO A 100 4.96 1.75 -8.30
C PRO A 100 4.37 2.40 -7.04
N TYR A 101 4.21 1.68 -5.92
CA TYR A 101 3.57 2.14 -4.68
C TYR A 101 4.58 2.74 -3.67
N PRO A 102 4.77 4.08 -3.65
CA PRO A 102 5.64 4.74 -2.69
C PRO A 102 5.09 4.70 -1.26
N PHE A 103 3.79 4.41 -1.10
CA PHE A 103 3.15 4.26 0.19
C PHE A 103 2.38 2.94 0.25
N VAL A 104 2.78 2.11 1.21
CA VAL A 104 2.14 0.82 1.52
C VAL A 104 1.64 0.88 2.97
N GLY A 105 0.32 0.85 3.11
CA GLY A 105 -0.35 0.84 4.41
C GLY A 105 -0.13 -0.49 5.13
N GLN A 106 -0.39 -0.53 6.44
CA GLN A 106 -0.29 -1.77 7.20
C GLN A 106 -1.30 -1.82 8.34
N ASN A 107 -1.92 -2.98 8.53
CA ASN A 107 -2.58 -3.36 9.77
C ASN A 107 -1.71 -4.36 10.52
N TYR A 108 -1.66 -4.19 11.84
CA TYR A 108 -0.93 -5.06 12.76
C TYR A 108 -1.86 -5.56 13.87
N ALA A 109 -1.74 -6.84 14.21
CA ALA A 109 -2.42 -7.44 15.36
C ALA A 109 -1.45 -8.36 16.09
N GLY A 110 -1.56 -8.40 17.42
CA GLY A 110 -0.81 -9.31 18.27
C GLY A 110 -1.73 -10.00 19.27
N ASN A 111 -1.43 -11.25 19.63
CA ASN A 111 -2.25 -12.11 20.52
C ASN A 111 -3.66 -12.42 20.00
N TYR A 112 -3.82 -12.54 18.68
CA TYR A 112 -5.09 -12.87 18.07
C TYR A 112 -4.89 -13.94 16.99
N GLY A 113 -5.81 -14.90 16.92
CA GLY A 113 -5.94 -15.73 15.73
C GLY A 113 -6.45 -14.91 14.55
N ILE A 114 -6.22 -15.38 13.32
CA ILE A 114 -6.50 -14.63 12.07
C ILE A 114 -7.88 -13.95 12.09
N ARG A 115 -8.99 -14.69 12.23
CA ARG A 115 -10.34 -14.11 12.25
C ARG A 115 -10.54 -13.07 13.36
N GLN A 116 -9.99 -13.33 14.54
CA GLN A 116 -10.14 -12.43 15.68
C GLN A 116 -9.43 -11.10 15.43
N SER A 117 -8.28 -11.12 14.75
CA SER A 117 -7.58 -9.91 14.33
C SER A 117 -8.46 -9.05 13.41
N PHE A 118 -9.09 -9.66 12.40
CA PHE A 118 -10.00 -8.94 11.51
C PHE A 118 -11.24 -8.42 12.23
N ASP A 119 -11.86 -9.23 13.10
CA ASP A 119 -12.99 -8.79 13.90
C ASP A 119 -12.59 -7.61 14.80
N ALA A 120 -11.40 -7.63 15.41
CA ALA A 120 -10.88 -6.55 16.23
C ALA A 120 -10.68 -5.26 15.40
N TRP A 121 -9.96 -5.34 14.28
CA TRP A 121 -9.74 -4.22 13.37
C TRP A 121 -11.05 -3.65 12.85
N TYR A 122 -11.97 -4.51 12.40
CA TYR A 122 -13.24 -4.08 11.85
C TYR A 122 -14.12 -3.41 12.91
N ASN A 123 -14.16 -3.95 14.14
CA ASN A 123 -15.00 -3.44 15.23
C ASN A 123 -14.69 -1.98 15.64
N GLU A 124 -13.56 -1.42 15.23
CA GLU A 124 -13.26 0.00 15.38
C GLU A 124 -14.28 0.91 14.67
N TYR A 125 -15.10 0.37 13.74
CA TYR A 125 -16.24 1.10 13.15
C TYR A 125 -17.17 1.72 14.20
N LYS A 126 -17.21 1.15 15.42
CA LYS A 126 -18.04 1.63 16.53
C LYS A 126 -17.61 3.02 17.02
N ASP A 127 -16.34 3.36 16.85
CA ASP A 127 -15.74 4.62 17.28
C ASP A 127 -15.51 5.60 16.11
N TYR A 128 -15.73 5.14 14.87
CA TYR A 128 -15.58 5.93 13.66
C TYR A 128 -16.92 6.56 13.19
N SER A 129 -16.89 7.85 12.88
CA SER A 129 -18.03 8.58 12.29
C SER A 129 -17.72 9.07 10.89
N TYR A 130 -18.48 8.60 9.88
CA TYR A 130 -18.29 8.97 8.48
C TYR A 130 -18.73 10.42 8.13
N SER A 131 -19.67 11.01 8.90
CA SER A 131 -20.26 12.31 8.57
C SER A 131 -19.30 13.49 8.80
N GLY A 132 -18.43 13.39 9.81
CA GLY A 132 -17.42 14.39 10.18
C GLY A 132 -16.00 13.85 10.19
N PRO A 133 -15.68 12.90 9.28
CA PRO A 133 -14.65 11.84 9.43
C PRO A 133 -13.86 11.95 10.74
N SER A 134 -14.43 11.45 11.82
CA SER A 134 -13.88 11.60 13.17
C SER A 134 -13.73 10.26 13.85
N CYS A 135 -12.65 10.07 14.60
CA CYS A 135 -12.41 8.90 15.41
C CYS A 135 -12.38 9.25 16.90
N ASN A 136 -13.16 8.54 17.72
CA ASN A 136 -13.17 8.75 19.18
C ASN A 136 -12.18 7.86 19.94
N ALA A 137 -11.47 6.96 19.25
CA ALA A 137 -10.52 6.01 19.81
C ALA A 137 -9.43 5.65 18.77
N VAL A 138 -9.27 4.37 18.45
CA VAL A 138 -8.45 3.87 17.34
C VAL A 138 -9.40 3.45 16.23
N CYS A 139 -9.20 3.97 15.01
CA CYS A 139 -10.04 3.65 13.84
C CYS A 139 -9.23 3.29 12.59
N GLY A 140 -7.91 3.45 12.65
CA GLY A 140 -7.03 3.31 11.49
C GLY A 140 -7.07 1.92 10.88
N HIS A 141 -7.32 0.87 11.68
CA HIS A 141 -7.38 -0.48 11.15
C HIS A 141 -8.68 -0.74 10.41
N TYR A 142 -9.81 -0.26 10.95
CA TYR A 142 -11.09 -0.30 10.25
C TYR A 142 -11.04 0.48 8.94
N THR A 143 -10.53 1.72 8.95
CA THR A 143 -10.50 2.55 7.75
C THR A 143 -9.55 1.98 6.69
N ALA A 144 -8.42 1.37 7.07
CA ALA A 144 -7.54 0.66 6.13
C ALA A 144 -8.24 -0.56 5.50
N LEU A 145 -8.97 -1.34 6.30
CA LEU A 145 -9.71 -2.52 5.84
C LEU A 145 -10.79 -2.15 4.80
N VAL A 146 -11.46 -1.02 5.00
CA VAL A 146 -12.56 -0.53 4.13
C VAL A 146 -12.13 0.61 3.21
N TRP A 147 -10.84 0.81 2.97
CA TRP A 147 -10.36 1.86 2.08
C TRP A 147 -10.64 1.50 0.62
N ALA A 148 -11.57 2.21 -0.02
CA ALA A 148 -12.14 1.82 -1.31
C ALA A 148 -11.11 1.69 -2.43
N THR A 149 -10.04 2.50 -2.41
CA THR A 149 -8.99 2.50 -3.45
C THR A 149 -7.86 1.51 -3.21
N THR A 150 -7.74 0.97 -1.99
CA THR A 150 -6.77 -0.11 -1.75
C THR A 150 -7.26 -1.36 -2.48
N SER A 151 -6.45 -1.80 -3.44
CA SER A 151 -6.83 -2.87 -4.37
C SER A 151 -5.98 -4.12 -4.23
N LEU A 152 -4.79 -4.01 -3.63
CA LEU A 152 -3.88 -5.12 -3.40
C LEU A 152 -3.64 -5.32 -1.91
N VAL A 153 -3.56 -6.57 -1.51
CA VAL A 153 -3.22 -6.97 -0.15
C VAL A 153 -2.28 -8.16 -0.15
N GLY A 154 -1.40 -8.21 0.85
CA GLY A 154 -0.65 -9.40 1.20
C GLY A 154 -0.40 -9.40 2.69
N CYS A 155 -0.56 -10.57 3.31
CA CYS A 155 -0.49 -10.71 4.76
C CYS A 155 0.60 -11.71 5.16
N GLY A 156 1.00 -11.60 6.43
CA GLY A 156 1.89 -12.52 7.10
C GLY A 156 1.36 -12.84 8.50
N TYR A 157 1.61 -14.05 8.97
CA TYR A 157 1.22 -14.50 10.30
C TYR A 157 2.26 -15.44 10.87
N ASN A 158 2.61 -15.25 12.14
CA ASN A 158 3.56 -16.12 12.83
C ASN A 158 3.14 -16.38 14.28
N ASP A 159 3.37 -17.61 14.74
CA ASP A 159 3.28 -17.99 16.16
C ASP A 159 4.68 -17.83 16.75
N CYS A 160 4.84 -16.84 17.61
CA CYS A 160 6.12 -16.48 18.20
C CYS A 160 6.38 -17.18 19.54
N GLY A 161 5.55 -18.15 19.91
CA GLY A 161 5.63 -18.90 21.16
C GLY A 161 5.00 -18.19 22.35
N ASP A 162 4.79 -18.94 23.44
CA ASP A 162 4.25 -18.43 24.72
C ASP A 162 2.89 -17.69 24.59
N GLY A 163 2.08 -18.05 23.58
CA GLY A 163 0.79 -17.43 23.29
C GLY A 163 0.88 -16.06 22.62
N TRP A 164 2.06 -15.71 22.10
CA TRP A 164 2.31 -14.50 21.33
C TRP A 164 2.20 -14.80 19.83
N ASP A 165 1.05 -14.48 19.22
CA ASP A 165 0.89 -14.52 17.76
C ASP A 165 1.02 -13.11 17.20
N ILE A 166 1.60 -12.96 16.00
CA ILE A 166 1.66 -11.69 15.28
C ILE A 166 1.08 -11.84 13.87
N MET A 167 0.31 -10.84 13.46
CA MET A 167 -0.24 -10.71 12.13
C MET A 167 0.07 -9.33 11.54
N HIS A 168 0.52 -9.31 10.28
CA HIS A 168 0.68 -8.10 9.48
C HIS A 168 -0.09 -8.25 8.18
N CYS A 169 -0.82 -7.22 7.75
CA CYS A 169 -1.37 -7.14 6.40
C CYS A 169 -0.93 -5.82 5.78
N ASN A 170 -0.26 -5.89 4.64
CA ASN A 170 0.22 -4.74 3.89
C ASN A 170 -0.74 -4.43 2.73
N TYR A 171 -0.95 -3.14 2.47
CA TYR A 171 -2.01 -2.62 1.61
C TYR A 171 -1.46 -1.70 0.53
N ALA A 172 -1.75 -1.98 -0.75
CA ALA A 172 -1.32 -1.13 -1.86
C ALA A 172 -2.47 -0.76 -2.82
N PRO A 173 -2.62 0.52 -3.20
CA PRO A 173 -2.06 1.69 -2.52
C PRO A 173 -2.47 1.73 -1.04
N GLY A 174 -1.61 2.29 -0.19
CA GLY A 174 -1.97 2.51 1.21
C GLY A 174 -3.10 3.53 1.35
N GLY A 175 -4.05 3.26 2.25
CA GLY A 175 -5.15 4.16 2.58
C GLY A 175 -4.83 5.12 3.73
N ASN A 176 -5.87 5.57 4.44
CA ASN A 176 -5.77 6.49 5.59
C ASN A 176 -5.00 7.77 5.26
N THR A 177 -5.26 8.33 4.08
CA THR A 177 -4.67 9.59 3.66
C THR A 177 -5.43 10.76 4.27
N ALA A 178 -4.75 11.89 4.41
CA ALA A 178 -5.37 13.16 4.71
C ALA A 178 -5.28 14.06 3.50
N ASN A 179 -6.28 14.92 3.34
CA ASN A 179 -6.25 15.97 2.34
C ASN A 179 -5.06 16.90 2.61
N ALA A 180 -4.15 17.01 1.65
CA ALA A 180 -2.90 17.76 1.81
C ALA A 180 -3.10 19.27 2.02
N GLU A 181 -4.25 19.83 1.63
CA GLU A 181 -4.53 21.27 1.73
C GLU A 181 -5.20 21.64 3.07
N THR A 182 -6.03 20.76 3.61
CA THR A 182 -6.85 21.02 4.81
C THR A 182 -6.38 20.24 6.03
N GLY A 183 -5.55 19.21 5.85
CA GLY A 183 -5.09 18.30 6.91
C GLY A 183 -6.19 17.40 7.48
N ILE A 184 -7.38 17.39 6.88
CA ILE A 184 -8.51 16.57 7.32
C ILE A 184 -8.37 15.18 6.70
N GLU A 185 -8.57 14.13 7.50
CA GLU A 185 -8.58 12.73 7.02
C GLU A 185 -9.61 12.55 5.90
N ASP A 186 -9.18 11.91 4.81
CA ASP A 186 -10.06 11.54 3.72
C ASP A 186 -11.05 10.46 4.19
N LYS A 187 -12.22 10.44 3.57
CA LYS A 187 -13.20 9.39 3.82
C LYS A 187 -12.73 8.08 3.18
N PRO A 188 -12.90 6.93 3.85
CA PRO A 188 -12.40 5.66 3.34
C PRO A 188 -13.08 5.21 2.05
N TYR A 189 -14.26 5.74 1.71
CA TYR A 189 -14.99 5.44 0.48
C TYR A 189 -15.94 6.57 0.11
N ILE A 190 -16.57 6.48 -1.06
CA ILE A 190 -17.63 7.41 -1.50
C ILE A 190 -18.98 6.83 -1.09
N GLU A 191 -19.81 7.65 -0.47
CA GLU A 191 -21.17 7.28 -0.09
C GLU A 191 -22.05 7.13 -1.34
N GLY A 192 -22.79 6.03 -1.42
CA GLY A 192 -23.77 5.80 -2.47
C GLY A 192 -24.09 4.32 -2.68
N GLU A 193 -24.93 4.02 -3.67
CA GLU A 193 -25.30 2.65 -3.98
C GLU A 193 -24.09 1.85 -4.50
N PRO A 194 -23.94 0.58 -4.10
CA PRO A 194 -22.84 -0.28 -4.52
C PRO A 194 -22.59 -0.24 -6.02
N CYS A 195 -21.31 -0.15 -6.38
CA CYS A 195 -20.82 -0.09 -7.75
C CYS A 195 -21.30 1.10 -8.61
N SER A 196 -21.97 2.09 -8.04
CA SER A 196 -22.43 3.26 -8.80
C SER A 196 -21.29 4.21 -9.22
N GLN A 197 -20.10 4.09 -8.60
CA GLN A 197 -18.94 4.93 -8.86
C GLN A 197 -17.63 4.12 -8.91
N CYS A 198 -17.64 2.97 -9.60
CA CYS A 198 -16.45 2.14 -9.70
C CYS A 198 -15.27 2.84 -10.40
N PRO A 199 -14.03 2.66 -9.88
CA PRO A 199 -12.86 3.29 -10.48
C PRO A 199 -12.49 2.74 -11.86
N VAL A 200 -11.65 3.51 -12.56
CA VAL A 200 -10.96 3.06 -13.77
C VAL A 200 -10.24 1.74 -13.49
N GLY A 201 -10.39 0.76 -14.37
CA GLY A 201 -9.78 -0.56 -14.22
C GLY A 201 -10.58 -1.56 -13.38
N TYR A 202 -11.60 -1.09 -12.65
CA TYR A 202 -12.44 -1.91 -11.76
C TYR A 202 -13.94 -1.81 -12.10
N SER A 203 -14.26 -1.68 -13.39
CA SER A 203 -15.61 -1.39 -13.88
C SER A 203 -16.53 -2.62 -13.96
N PHE A 204 -16.17 -3.73 -13.33
CA PHE A 204 -17.12 -4.81 -13.04
C PHE A 204 -17.70 -4.63 -11.64
N CYS A 205 -18.93 -5.08 -11.44
CA CYS A 205 -19.57 -5.19 -10.15
C CYS A 205 -19.71 -6.66 -9.80
N MET A 206 -18.84 -7.13 -8.91
CA MET A 206 -18.82 -8.49 -8.40
C MET A 206 -19.91 -8.65 -7.34
N ASP A 207 -20.78 -9.64 -7.55
CA ASP A 207 -21.92 -9.98 -6.70
C ASP A 207 -22.87 -8.81 -6.43
N ASN A 208 -22.88 -7.83 -7.32
CA ASN A 208 -23.63 -6.57 -7.19
C ASN A 208 -23.21 -5.70 -5.98
N VAL A 209 -21.98 -5.86 -5.47
CA VAL A 209 -21.51 -5.16 -4.25
C VAL A 209 -20.13 -4.50 -4.42
N LEU A 210 -19.14 -5.23 -4.94
CA LEU A 210 -17.76 -4.74 -5.01
C LEU A 210 -17.36 -4.39 -6.45
N CYS A 211 -16.71 -3.26 -6.62
CA CYS A 211 -16.04 -2.91 -7.87
C CYS A 211 -14.86 -3.85 -8.09
N ALA A 212 -14.73 -4.43 -9.27
CA ALA A 212 -13.78 -5.51 -9.52
C ALA A 212 -13.07 -5.30 -10.85
N SER A 213 -11.79 -5.66 -10.87
CA SER A 213 -11.03 -5.77 -12.10
C SER A 213 -11.55 -6.97 -12.90
N LYS A 214 -11.22 -7.01 -14.19
CA LYS A 214 -11.49 -8.20 -14.99
C LYS A 214 -10.82 -9.45 -14.40
N ARG A 215 -9.64 -9.31 -13.81
CA ARG A 215 -8.88 -10.39 -13.20
C ARG A 215 -9.62 -10.93 -11.97
N ALA A 216 -9.98 -10.07 -11.04
CA ALA A 216 -10.76 -10.43 -9.85
C ALA A 216 -12.06 -11.16 -10.24
N CYS A 217 -12.78 -10.65 -11.24
CA CYS A 217 -13.99 -11.29 -11.76
C CYS A 217 -13.77 -12.66 -12.41
N SER A 218 -12.62 -12.87 -13.05
CA SER A 218 -12.30 -14.15 -13.69
C SER A 218 -11.84 -15.19 -12.66
N ALA A 219 -11.27 -14.75 -11.54
CA ALA A 219 -10.74 -15.62 -10.49
C ALA A 219 -11.76 -15.95 -9.39
N GLY A 220 -12.63 -15.01 -9.02
CA GLY A 220 -13.47 -15.08 -7.82
C GLY A 220 -14.77 -15.90 -7.94
N GLY A 221 -15.16 -16.34 -9.14
CA GLY A 221 -16.34 -17.19 -9.34
C GLY A 221 -17.71 -16.55 -9.06
N GLY A 222 -17.77 -15.26 -8.68
CA GLY A 222 -19.00 -14.50 -8.44
C GLY A 222 -19.69 -13.97 -9.70
N ASP A 223 -20.93 -13.47 -9.55
CA ASP A 223 -21.69 -12.85 -10.65
C ASP A 223 -21.13 -11.46 -10.95
N CYS A 224 -20.33 -11.35 -12.01
CA CYS A 224 -19.70 -10.09 -12.42
C CYS A 224 -20.47 -9.40 -13.55
N LYS A 225 -20.94 -8.18 -13.27
CA LYS A 225 -21.66 -7.34 -14.24
C LYS A 225 -20.87 -6.10 -14.61
N CYS A 226 -20.80 -5.79 -15.90
CA CYS A 226 -20.21 -4.53 -16.35
C CYS A 226 -21.04 -3.35 -15.82
N THR A 227 -20.41 -2.40 -15.14
CA THR A 227 -21.07 -1.18 -14.63
C THR A 227 -21.22 -0.11 -15.69
N LEU A 228 -20.43 -0.20 -16.77
CA LEU A 228 -20.46 0.74 -17.88
C LEU A 228 -21.50 0.32 -18.92
N THR A 229 -22.35 1.27 -19.30
CA THR A 229 -23.30 1.12 -20.43
C THR A 229 -22.73 1.68 -21.74
N GLY A 230 -21.64 2.43 -21.67
CA GLY A 230 -20.92 3.07 -22.75
C GLY A 230 -19.91 4.09 -22.21
N CYS A 231 -19.21 4.80 -23.10
CA CYS A 231 -18.31 5.90 -22.74
C CYS A 231 -18.89 7.21 -23.24
N LYS A 232 -18.79 8.27 -22.43
CA LYS A 232 -19.34 9.59 -22.77
C LYS A 232 -18.48 10.31 -23.80
N ASN A 233 -17.16 10.32 -23.58
CA ASN A 233 -16.18 10.96 -24.46
C ASN A 233 -15.02 9.98 -24.72
N GLY A 234 -15.31 8.91 -25.45
CA GLY A 234 -14.33 7.87 -25.73
C GLY A 234 -14.90 6.65 -26.42
N LYS A 235 -14.08 5.62 -26.52
CA LYS A 235 -14.41 4.34 -27.17
C LYS A 235 -14.63 3.25 -26.13
N PHE A 236 -15.82 2.63 -26.19
CA PHE A 236 -16.20 1.56 -25.27
C PHE A 236 -15.70 0.19 -25.73
N ASN A 237 -15.00 -0.50 -24.84
CA ASN A 237 -14.64 -1.90 -25.00
C ASN A 237 -15.56 -2.77 -24.14
N LYS A 238 -16.57 -3.35 -24.80
CA LYS A 238 -17.55 -4.22 -24.15
C LYS A 238 -16.96 -5.49 -23.52
N LYS A 239 -15.86 -6.04 -24.07
CA LYS A 239 -15.25 -7.28 -23.55
C LYS A 239 -14.45 -7.04 -22.27
N GLU A 240 -13.77 -5.90 -22.21
CA GLU A 240 -12.97 -5.51 -21.06
C GLU A 240 -13.78 -4.71 -20.04
N CYS A 241 -15.04 -4.36 -20.37
CA CYS A 241 -15.85 -3.40 -19.64
C CYS A 241 -15.04 -2.13 -19.32
N SER A 242 -14.45 -1.52 -20.34
CA SER A 242 -13.57 -0.37 -20.14
C SER A 242 -13.73 0.67 -21.23
N CYS A 243 -13.21 1.87 -20.97
CA CYS A 243 -13.21 2.97 -21.91
C CYS A 243 -11.77 3.40 -22.23
N THR A 244 -11.52 3.69 -23.51
CA THR A 244 -10.38 4.52 -23.93
C THR A 244 -10.90 5.92 -24.15
N CYS A 245 -10.45 6.88 -23.34
CA CYS A 245 -10.97 8.25 -23.40
C CYS A 245 -10.38 9.05 -24.55
N ASP A 246 -11.18 9.94 -25.10
CA ASP A 246 -10.69 10.97 -26.02
C ASP A 246 -9.84 12.00 -25.26
N ASP A 247 -8.95 12.69 -25.98
CA ASP A 247 -8.06 13.70 -25.40
C ASP A 247 -8.83 14.72 -24.55
N GLY A 248 -8.33 14.96 -23.33
CA GLY A 248 -8.96 15.88 -22.38
C GLY A 248 -10.06 15.26 -21.53
N TRP A 249 -10.27 13.93 -21.59
CA TRP A 249 -11.22 13.20 -20.75
C TRP A 249 -10.57 12.04 -20.01
N SER A 250 -11.16 11.68 -18.87
CA SER A 250 -10.67 10.68 -17.92
C SER A 250 -11.85 10.03 -17.16
N GLY A 251 -11.56 9.11 -16.24
CA GLY A 251 -12.56 8.37 -15.48
C GLY A 251 -13.03 7.10 -16.19
N ALA A 252 -13.69 6.21 -15.45
CA ALA A 252 -14.05 4.88 -15.96
C ALA A 252 -14.99 4.95 -17.17
N GLY A 253 -15.88 5.95 -17.21
CA GLY A 253 -16.82 6.21 -18.31
C GLY A 253 -16.42 7.36 -19.24
N CYS A 254 -15.21 7.92 -19.12
CA CYS A 254 -14.76 9.11 -19.83
C CYS A 254 -15.67 10.34 -19.62
N ASP A 255 -16.14 10.51 -18.40
CA ASP A 255 -17.09 11.54 -17.97
C ASP A 255 -16.45 12.64 -17.11
N VAL A 256 -15.15 12.49 -16.78
CA VAL A 256 -14.37 13.46 -16.01
C VAL A 256 -13.45 14.24 -16.95
N GLU A 257 -13.63 15.56 -17.03
CA GLU A 257 -12.72 16.45 -17.77
C GLU A 257 -11.30 16.37 -17.17
N CYS A 258 -10.30 16.12 -18.01
CA CYS A 258 -8.91 16.12 -17.59
C CYS A 258 -8.34 17.54 -17.62
N LYS A 259 -8.10 18.08 -16.43
CA LYS A 259 -7.48 19.37 -16.19
C LYS A 259 -6.63 19.32 -14.92
N ASP A 260 -5.75 20.30 -14.82
CA ASP A 260 -5.03 20.59 -13.58
C ASP A 260 -5.98 21.27 -12.58
N GLY A 261 -5.82 20.93 -11.31
CA GLY A 261 -6.55 21.51 -10.19
C GLY A 261 -5.97 22.86 -9.71
N ILE A 262 -4.74 23.19 -10.10
CA ILE A 262 -4.06 24.44 -9.76
C ILE A 262 -3.34 25.03 -10.98
N ASP A 263 -3.17 26.36 -10.99
CA ASP A 263 -2.66 27.09 -12.17
C ASP A 263 -1.13 26.99 -12.37
N TYR A 264 -0.37 26.57 -11.35
CA TYR A 264 1.10 26.59 -11.35
C TYR A 264 1.74 25.20 -11.51
N CYS A 265 0.98 24.23 -12.04
CA CYS A 265 1.45 22.87 -12.30
C CYS A 265 2.71 22.79 -13.17
N SER A 266 2.85 23.65 -14.18
CA SER A 266 4.03 23.66 -15.07
C SER A 266 5.35 23.81 -14.32
N GLY A 267 5.39 24.66 -13.28
CA GLY A 267 6.60 24.89 -12.49
C GLY A 267 7.03 23.67 -11.67
N PHE A 268 6.09 22.81 -11.27
CA PHE A 268 6.41 21.55 -10.59
C PHE A 268 6.84 20.45 -11.56
N VAL A 269 6.21 20.40 -12.74
CA VAL A 269 6.62 19.47 -13.80
C VAL A 269 8.06 19.74 -14.22
N ASP A 270 8.44 21.00 -14.38
CA ASP A 270 9.81 21.41 -14.73
C ASP A 270 10.84 21.01 -13.66
N GLN A 271 10.40 20.83 -12.41
CA GLN A 271 11.21 20.36 -11.28
C GLN A 271 11.19 18.83 -11.12
N GLY A 272 10.68 18.10 -12.12
CA GLY A 272 10.60 16.64 -12.08
C GLY A 272 9.61 16.09 -11.05
N GLN A 273 8.68 16.90 -10.55
CA GLN A 273 7.75 16.45 -9.50
C GLN A 273 6.65 15.49 -9.99
N CYS A 274 6.65 15.19 -11.30
CA CYS A 274 5.86 14.12 -11.90
C CYS A 274 6.66 12.81 -12.05
N GLU A 275 7.82 12.68 -11.41
CA GLU A 275 8.59 11.42 -11.39
C GLU A 275 8.36 10.68 -10.07
N TRP A 276 8.44 9.35 -10.11
CA TRP A 276 8.02 8.48 -8.99
C TRP A 276 8.84 8.67 -7.70
N ASP A 277 10.07 9.18 -7.82
CA ASP A 277 11.01 9.44 -6.73
C ASP A 277 10.92 10.87 -6.18
N ALA A 278 10.04 11.69 -6.75
CA ALA A 278 9.83 13.06 -6.28
C ALA A 278 9.01 13.10 -4.98
N MET A 279 9.42 13.97 -4.05
CA MET A 279 8.78 14.18 -2.76
C MET A 279 7.26 14.44 -2.87
N MET A 280 6.83 15.09 -3.96
CA MET A 280 5.43 15.49 -4.17
C MET A 280 4.69 14.61 -5.19
N TRP A 281 5.29 13.52 -5.68
CA TRP A 281 4.73 12.68 -6.76
C TRP A 281 3.28 12.26 -6.54
N MET A 282 2.96 11.74 -5.35
CA MET A 282 1.62 11.23 -5.04
C MET A 282 0.56 12.32 -5.12
N TRP A 283 0.90 13.54 -4.68
CA TRP A 283 0.01 14.69 -4.75
C TRP A 283 -0.03 15.28 -6.16
N MET A 284 1.10 15.30 -6.86
CA MET A 284 1.21 15.92 -8.17
C MET A 284 0.56 15.14 -9.29
N ALA A 285 0.56 13.82 -9.18
CA ALA A 285 -0.19 12.97 -10.09
C ALA A 285 -1.69 13.29 -10.06
N ASP A 286 -2.25 13.72 -8.92
CA ASP A 286 -3.69 13.99 -8.71
C ASP A 286 -4.08 15.45 -8.93
N VAL A 287 -3.27 16.40 -8.46
CA VAL A 287 -3.58 17.82 -8.63
C VAL A 287 -3.17 18.32 -10.01
N CYS A 288 -2.08 17.82 -10.58
CA CYS A 288 -1.55 18.27 -11.87
C CYS A 288 -1.71 17.21 -12.97
N ARG A 289 -2.88 16.57 -13.03
CA ARG A 289 -3.13 15.42 -13.92
C ARG A 289 -2.84 15.71 -15.39
N LYS A 290 -3.20 16.90 -15.88
CA LYS A 290 -2.98 17.26 -17.28
C LYS A 290 -1.50 17.53 -17.52
N SER A 291 -0.88 18.33 -16.67
CA SER A 291 0.54 18.69 -16.79
C SER A 291 1.46 17.47 -16.60
N CYS A 292 1.14 16.55 -15.69
CA CYS A 292 1.87 15.29 -15.47
C CYS A 292 1.49 14.16 -16.45
N LYS A 293 0.67 14.44 -17.47
CA LYS A 293 0.22 13.44 -18.47
C LYS A 293 -0.41 12.19 -17.82
N LYS A 294 -1.33 12.41 -16.88
CA LYS A 294 -2.11 11.38 -16.16
C LYS A 294 -3.58 11.37 -16.59
N CYS A 295 -3.86 11.82 -17.81
CA CYS A 295 -5.22 11.89 -18.35
C CYS A 295 -5.71 10.60 -19.01
N ASP A 296 -4.80 9.76 -19.53
CA ASP A 296 -5.20 8.55 -20.26
C ASP A 296 -5.51 7.39 -19.27
N PRO A 297 -6.68 6.73 -19.38
CA PRO A 297 -6.92 5.45 -18.71
C PRO A 297 -5.91 4.35 -19.06
N ALA A 298 -5.27 4.42 -20.24
CA ALA A 298 -4.42 3.40 -20.83
C ALA A 298 -2.91 3.60 -20.58
N ASP A 299 -2.48 4.68 -19.93
CA ASP A 299 -1.06 4.97 -19.68
C ASP A 299 -0.40 4.07 -18.60
N ASP A 300 -1.14 3.09 -18.06
CA ASP A 300 -0.69 1.75 -17.60
C ASP A 300 -1.83 1.10 -16.78
N PRO A 301 -2.43 -0.02 -17.21
CA PRO A 301 -3.48 -0.72 -16.45
C PRO A 301 -3.02 -1.22 -15.06
N ASN A 302 -1.72 -1.16 -14.75
CA ASN A 302 -1.12 -1.47 -13.46
C ASN A 302 -0.64 -0.21 -12.69
N LYS A 303 -0.91 1.00 -13.18
CA LYS A 303 -0.72 2.28 -12.46
C LYS A 303 -2.05 2.94 -12.10
N VAL A 304 -3.06 2.13 -11.74
CA VAL A 304 -4.21 2.61 -10.96
C VAL A 304 -3.74 2.86 -9.51
N ASN A 305 -2.70 3.68 -9.35
CA ASN A 305 -2.25 4.16 -8.06
C ASN A 305 -3.09 5.38 -7.75
N SER A 306 -3.93 5.26 -6.71
CA SER A 306 -4.43 6.34 -5.84
C SER A 306 -5.09 7.59 -6.44
N VAL A 307 -5.24 7.72 -7.77
CA VAL A 307 -5.44 9.05 -8.41
C VAL A 307 -6.70 9.14 -9.30
N ASN A 308 -7.64 8.21 -9.20
CA ASN A 308 -8.97 8.40 -9.78
C ASN A 308 -10.13 8.19 -8.81
N ILE A 309 -9.86 8.26 -7.50
CA ILE A 309 -10.92 8.36 -6.49
C ILE A 309 -10.45 9.21 -5.31
N ALA A 310 -9.96 10.42 -5.56
CA ALA A 310 -10.04 11.43 -4.53
C ALA A 310 -11.50 11.87 -4.41
N VAL A 311 -12.05 11.62 -3.23
CA VAL A 311 -13.37 12.02 -2.74
C VAL A 311 -13.42 13.55 -2.64
N HIS A 312 -13.34 14.27 -3.75
CA HIS A 312 -13.66 15.69 -3.76
C HIS A 312 -15.15 15.83 -4.05
N THR A 313 -15.96 15.66 -3.00
CA THR A 313 -17.27 16.31 -2.97
C THR A 313 -17.01 17.81 -3.10
N THR A 314 -17.14 18.35 -4.31
CA THR A 314 -17.28 19.80 -4.49
C THR A 314 -18.53 20.21 -3.72
N VAL A 315 -18.36 20.71 -2.50
CA VAL A 315 -19.37 21.51 -1.84
C VAL A 315 -19.45 22.79 -2.67
N LYS A 316 -20.44 22.83 -3.58
CA LYS A 316 -20.81 24.08 -4.23
C LYS A 316 -21.31 25.05 -3.17
N GLY A 317 -20.50 26.07 -2.88
CA GLY A 317 -20.97 27.34 -2.33
C GLY A 317 -20.56 27.62 -0.90
N ALA A 318 -19.43 28.31 -0.73
CA ALA A 318 -19.29 29.32 0.30
C ALA A 318 -18.56 30.51 -0.34
N LYS A 319 -19.30 31.61 -0.54
CA LYS A 319 -18.74 32.89 -0.96
C LYS A 319 -17.81 33.40 0.14
N GLY A 320 -16.68 33.97 -0.26
CA GLY A 320 -15.72 34.58 0.63
C GLY A 320 -16.35 35.62 1.56
N GLY A 321 -15.92 35.58 2.81
CA GLY A 321 -16.14 36.62 3.81
C GLY A 321 -14.83 36.85 4.55
N ASP A 322 -14.34 38.08 4.44
CA ASP A 322 -13.31 38.69 5.28
C ASP A 322 -13.53 38.41 6.77
N GLY A 323 -12.44 38.28 7.53
CA GLY A 323 -12.44 38.60 8.96
C GLY A 323 -11.58 37.73 9.86
N ASP A 324 -10.51 38.36 10.34
CA ASP A 324 -9.92 38.22 11.68
C ASP A 324 -8.98 37.05 12.01
N LYS A 325 -7.69 37.40 11.90
CA LYS A 325 -6.70 37.45 12.99
C LYS A 325 -6.78 36.36 14.07
N ALA A 326 -5.76 35.50 14.08
CA ALA A 326 -5.13 35.07 15.32
C ALA A 326 -3.62 34.90 15.12
N ASN A 327 -2.86 35.38 16.09
CA ASN A 327 -1.43 35.63 16.05
C ASN A 327 -0.56 34.35 16.05
N ASN A 328 0.58 34.46 15.35
CA ASN A 328 1.96 34.17 15.82
C ASN A 328 2.08 33.92 17.35
N SER A 329 2.99 33.15 17.91
CA SER A 329 4.16 32.36 17.47
C SER A 329 4.74 31.76 18.76
N ASP A 330 5.64 30.79 18.64
CA ASP A 330 6.98 30.74 19.28
C ASP A 330 7.44 29.27 19.27
N ASN A 331 8.40 28.87 18.45
CA ASN A 331 9.85 29.16 18.45
C ASN A 331 10.58 27.89 18.88
N MET A 332 11.33 27.26 17.97
CA MET A 332 12.63 26.66 18.28
C MET A 332 13.53 26.70 17.03
N GLN A 333 14.45 27.65 17.05
CA GLN A 333 15.68 27.70 16.27
C GLN A 333 16.55 26.46 16.56
N GLY A 334 17.25 25.95 15.54
CA GLY A 334 18.29 24.94 15.67
C GLY A 334 19.08 24.78 14.37
N ASP A 335 20.28 25.34 14.35
CA ASP A 335 21.22 25.53 13.24
C ASP A 335 21.48 24.34 12.30
N GLN A 336 21.51 24.64 11.00
CA GLN A 336 22.13 23.84 9.93
C GLN A 336 23.40 24.54 9.42
N PRO A 337 24.51 23.83 9.19
CA PRO A 337 25.58 24.34 8.35
C PRO A 337 25.28 24.08 6.86
N LYS A 338 25.23 25.16 6.08
CA LYS A 338 25.19 25.17 4.61
C LYS A 338 26.56 24.88 4.01
N VAL A 339 26.62 24.04 2.97
CA VAL A 339 27.62 24.10 1.87
C VAL A 339 26.92 23.59 0.60
N ALA A 340 26.42 24.50 -0.25
CA ALA A 340 26.98 24.92 -1.54
C ALA A 340 26.84 23.87 -2.66
N GLY A 341 26.02 24.20 -3.66
CA GLY A 341 25.78 23.36 -4.83
C GLY A 341 26.88 23.45 -5.88
N ASN A 342 26.81 22.51 -6.83
CA ASN A 342 27.12 22.77 -8.24
C ASN A 342 26.48 21.69 -9.10
N ASN A 343 25.86 22.15 -10.19
CA ASN A 343 25.58 21.34 -11.37
C ASN A 343 26.90 20.88 -11.97
N ASP A 344 27.03 19.58 -12.28
CA ASP A 344 27.76 19.06 -13.44
C ASP A 344 27.57 17.54 -13.53
N LYS A 345 27.09 17.08 -14.70
CA LYS A 345 27.30 15.71 -15.19
C LYS A 345 28.68 15.74 -15.88
N PRO A 346 29.64 14.81 -15.65
CA PRO A 346 29.64 13.54 -16.41
C PRO A 346 30.45 12.33 -15.85
N ALA A 347 30.24 11.20 -16.55
CA ALA A 347 31.20 10.15 -16.90
C ALA A 347 31.57 9.02 -15.91
N SER A 348 31.70 7.84 -16.53
CA SER A 348 32.09 6.53 -16.05
C SER A 348 33.53 6.44 -15.52
N GLY A 349 33.72 5.70 -14.42
CA GLY A 349 34.98 5.02 -14.08
C GLY A 349 35.56 5.36 -12.71
N GLY A 350 35.63 4.35 -11.81
CA GLY A 350 36.63 4.32 -10.73
C GLY A 350 36.20 4.69 -9.31
N GLY A 351 34.93 4.54 -8.93
CA GLY A 351 34.50 4.63 -7.53
C GLY A 351 34.60 3.27 -6.83
N ASN A 352 35.09 3.23 -5.58
CA ASN A 352 35.08 2.00 -4.77
C ASN A 352 33.66 1.42 -4.72
N CYS A 353 33.52 0.16 -5.10
CA CYS A 353 32.28 -0.60 -4.98
C CYS A 353 31.83 -0.66 -3.52
N VAL A 354 30.76 0.05 -3.19
CA VAL A 354 30.19 0.14 -1.84
C VAL A 354 28.67 0.00 -1.90
N ASN A 355 28.07 -0.49 -0.83
CA ASN A 355 26.65 -0.28 -0.62
C ASN A 355 26.45 1.17 -0.18
N SER A 356 25.54 1.89 -0.82
CA SER A 356 25.11 3.25 -0.44
C SER A 356 24.08 3.22 0.69
N PHE A 357 23.47 2.05 0.94
CA PHE A 357 22.65 1.75 2.10
C PHE A 357 23.40 0.87 3.11
N ASP A 358 22.80 0.65 4.28
CA ASP A 358 23.41 -0.10 5.38
C ASP A 358 23.95 -1.49 4.96
N GLU A 359 25.23 -1.73 5.25
CA GLU A 359 25.97 -2.92 4.80
C GLU A 359 25.35 -4.23 5.34
N SER A 360 24.85 -4.21 6.57
CA SER A 360 24.24 -5.39 7.20
C SER A 360 22.89 -5.69 6.56
N LYS A 361 22.06 -4.67 6.31
CA LYS A 361 20.77 -4.84 5.64
C LYS A 361 20.95 -5.26 4.18
N CYS A 362 21.85 -4.63 3.44
CA CYS A 362 22.15 -5.01 2.06
C CYS A 362 22.62 -6.46 1.93
N SER A 363 23.46 -6.93 2.87
CA SER A 363 23.92 -8.32 2.89
C SER A 363 22.78 -9.30 3.13
N THR A 364 21.89 -9.00 4.09
CA THR A 364 20.72 -9.82 4.40
C THR A 364 19.74 -9.88 3.22
N TRP A 365 19.41 -8.74 2.62
CA TRP A 365 18.51 -8.68 1.47
C TRP A 365 19.08 -9.39 0.24
N ALA A 366 20.38 -9.25 -0.01
CA ALA A 366 21.04 -9.99 -1.08
C ALA A 366 20.99 -11.51 -0.85
N ALA A 367 21.20 -11.97 0.39
CA ALA A 367 21.06 -13.37 0.77
C ALA A 367 19.62 -13.88 0.61
N ASN A 368 18.62 -13.01 0.82
CA ASN A 368 17.19 -13.31 0.68
C ASN A 368 16.65 -13.14 -0.75
N GLY A 369 17.54 -13.02 -1.74
CA GLY A 369 17.19 -13.01 -3.17
C GLY A 369 16.72 -11.66 -3.71
N GLU A 370 16.81 -10.57 -2.95
CA GLU A 370 16.33 -9.25 -3.38
C GLU A 370 17.07 -8.72 -4.61
N CYS A 371 18.29 -9.19 -4.87
CA CYS A 371 19.03 -8.82 -6.09
C CYS A 371 18.28 -9.22 -7.38
N SER A 372 17.47 -10.28 -7.32
CA SER A 372 16.63 -10.73 -8.44
C SER A 372 15.19 -10.22 -8.33
N ALA A 373 14.66 -10.10 -7.11
CA ALA A 373 13.28 -9.67 -6.86
C ALA A 373 13.09 -8.14 -6.98
N ASN A 374 14.11 -7.35 -6.61
CA ASN A 374 14.12 -5.89 -6.65
C ASN A 374 15.43 -5.33 -7.26
N PRO A 375 15.71 -5.65 -8.54
CA PRO A 375 17.01 -5.38 -9.14
C PRO A 375 17.35 -3.89 -9.21
N ASP A 376 16.38 -3.02 -9.48
CA ASP A 376 16.59 -1.56 -9.57
C ASP A 376 17.04 -0.97 -8.23
N TRP A 377 16.34 -1.29 -7.14
CA TRP A 377 16.62 -0.73 -5.83
C TRP A 377 17.93 -1.30 -5.28
N MET A 378 18.11 -2.62 -5.42
CA MET A 378 19.31 -3.30 -4.97
C MET A 378 20.55 -2.86 -5.74
N GLN A 379 20.44 -2.54 -7.03
CA GLN A 379 21.55 -1.98 -7.79
C GLN A 379 21.88 -0.54 -7.37
N ALA A 380 20.89 0.29 -7.06
CA ALA A 380 21.12 1.67 -6.65
C ALA A 380 21.65 1.80 -5.21
N ASN A 381 21.27 0.88 -4.33
CA ASN A 381 21.47 0.99 -2.88
C ASN A 381 22.42 -0.07 -2.29
N CYS A 382 22.44 -1.26 -2.88
CA CYS A 382 23.14 -2.44 -2.38
C CYS A 382 24.01 -3.11 -3.47
N ALA A 383 24.57 -2.29 -4.38
CA ALA A 383 25.31 -2.74 -5.56
C ALA A 383 26.40 -3.77 -5.22
N LYS A 384 27.12 -3.53 -4.11
CA LYS A 384 28.18 -4.42 -3.63
C LYS A 384 27.62 -5.75 -3.13
N ALA A 385 26.55 -5.74 -2.35
CA ALA A 385 25.93 -6.97 -1.84
C ALA A 385 25.33 -7.84 -2.96
N CYS A 386 24.86 -7.22 -4.04
CA CYS A 386 24.32 -7.94 -5.21
C CYS A 386 25.35 -8.32 -6.27
N GLY A 387 26.63 -8.05 -6.04
CA GLY A 387 27.69 -8.32 -7.01
C GLY A 387 27.46 -7.59 -8.35
N GLN A 388 26.82 -6.42 -8.32
CA GLN A 388 26.51 -5.59 -9.49
C GLN A 388 27.55 -4.48 -9.70
N CYS A 389 28.73 -4.68 -9.11
CA CYS A 389 29.97 -3.99 -9.44
C CYS A 389 30.67 -4.80 -10.56
#